data_AF-A0A943UEI7-F1
#
_entry.id   AF-A0A943UEI7-F1
#
_cell.length_a   1.000
_cell.length_b   1.000
_cell.length_c   1.000
_cell.angle_alpha   90.00
_cell.angle_beta   90.00
_cell.angle_gamma   90.00
#
_symmetry.space_group_name_H-M   'P 1'
#
loop_
_entity.id
_entity.type
_entity.pdbx_description
1 polymer ?
#
loop_
_entity_poly.entity_id
_entity_poly.type
_entity_poly.pdbx_seq_one_letter_code
_entity_poly.pdbx_strand_id
1 'polypeptide(L)'
;MAQLYQLVPLPQGYFEGLSLVDRAIFGLIYDRLKLSVNNHLSSIDGGAYLDDDSEVFCLYSQEDMAAVCGVSVRTVRRSVAALVERGLIRTRKVRYQDSNRYYIPYAIREALRPQQRGQIVTPIRSNCPLNEAKLSSL
;
A
#
# COMPACT_ATOMS: atom_id res chain seq x y z
N MET A 1 -16.38 -6.89 -15.96
CA MET A 1 -16.31 -6.55 -14.53
C MET A 1 -15.18 -7.36 -13.92
N ALA A 2 -13.96 -6.83 -13.93
CA ALA A 2 -12.85 -7.47 -13.24
C ALA A 2 -13.00 -7.16 -11.75
N GLN A 3 -13.12 -8.20 -10.92
CA GLN A 3 -12.86 -8.04 -9.49
C GLN A 3 -11.40 -7.57 -9.39
N LEU A 4 -11.22 -6.26 -9.20
CA LEU A 4 -9.93 -5.65 -8.92
C LEU A 4 -9.49 -6.23 -7.58
N TYR A 5 -8.61 -7.24 -7.61
CA TYR A 5 -8.05 -7.82 -6.40
C TYR A 5 -7.35 -6.70 -5.62
N GLN A 6 -7.94 -6.29 -4.51
CA GLN A 6 -7.33 -5.35 -3.58
C GLN A 6 -6.22 -6.07 -2.83
N LEU A 7 -5.00 -5.55 -2.88
CA LEU A 7 -3.90 -6.15 -2.16
C LEU A 7 -4.04 -5.83 -0.66
N VAL A 8 -4.56 -6.77 0.13
CA VAL A 8 -4.50 -6.67 1.60
C VAL A 8 -3.21 -7.35 2.07
N PRO A 9 -2.23 -6.61 2.63
CA PRO A 9 -1.01 -7.22 3.14
C PRO A 9 -1.31 -8.23 4.25
N LEU A 10 -0.55 -9.32 4.29
CA LEU A 10 -0.58 -10.26 5.41
C LEU A 10 -0.05 -9.60 6.69
N PRO A 11 -0.50 -10.01 7.89
CA PRO A 11 -0.06 -9.43 9.16
C PRO A 11 1.33 -9.93 9.55
N GLN A 12 2.35 -9.57 8.78
CA GLN A 12 3.73 -10.04 8.94
C GLN A 12 4.72 -8.91 8.68
N GLY A 13 5.89 -8.97 9.31
CA GLY A 13 6.94 -7.95 9.17
C GLY A 13 6.40 -6.56 9.54
N TYR A 14 6.51 -5.60 8.62
CA TYR A 14 6.01 -4.23 8.80
C TYR A 14 4.51 -4.12 9.16
N PHE A 15 3.71 -5.14 8.82
CA PHE A 15 2.28 -5.15 9.10
C PHE A 15 1.89 -6.02 10.31
N GLU A 16 2.87 -6.55 11.04
CA GLU A 16 2.62 -7.33 12.24
C GLU A 16 1.92 -6.47 13.31
N GLY A 17 0.90 -7.03 13.95
CA GLY A 17 0.12 -6.32 14.98
C GLY A 17 -0.74 -5.16 14.45
N LEU A 18 -0.92 -5.02 13.14
CA LEU A 18 -1.94 -4.14 12.56
C LEU A 18 -3.29 -4.84 12.43
N SER A 19 -4.37 -4.09 12.62
CA SER A 19 -5.71 -4.62 12.38
C SER A 19 -5.91 -4.92 10.89
N LEU A 20 -6.92 -5.74 10.59
CA LEU A 20 -7.31 -6.01 9.20
C LEU A 20 -7.67 -4.72 8.46
N VAL A 21 -8.33 -3.78 9.14
CA VAL A 21 -8.76 -2.50 8.56
C VAL A 21 -7.55 -1.63 8.23
N ASP A 22 -6.56 -1.55 9.12
CA ASP A 22 -5.33 -0.80 8.86
C ASP A 22 -4.60 -1.34 7.63
N ARG A 23 -4.50 -2.67 7.53
CA ARG A 23 -3.87 -3.35 6.38
C ARG A 23 -4.67 -3.13 5.09
N ALA A 24 -5.99 -3.18 5.16
CA ALA A 24 -6.85 -2.92 4.00
C ALA A 24 -6.70 -1.48 3.50
N ILE A 25 -6.68 -0.49 4.40
CA ILE A 25 -6.48 0.93 4.06
C ILE A 25 -5.09 1.15 3.48
N PHE A 26 -4.05 0.53 4.05
CA PHE A 26 -2.72 0.59 3.45
C PHE A 26 -2.73 0.02 2.02
N GLY A 27 -3.38 -1.13 1.81
CA GLY A 27 -3.54 -1.74 0.49
C GLY A 27 -4.19 -0.81 -0.52
N LEU A 28 -5.28 -0.13 -0.13
CA LEU A 28 -5.96 0.87 -0.96
C LEU A 28 -5.04 2.02 -1.37
N ILE A 29 -4.31 2.58 -0.41
CA ILE A 29 -3.36 3.68 -0.66
C ILE A 29 -2.24 3.19 -1.58
N TYR A 30 -1.72 1.99 -1.36
CA TYR A 30 -0.64 1.42 -2.15
C TYR A 30 -1.05 1.12 -3.59
N ASP A 31 -2.23 0.55 -3.82
CA ASP A 31 -2.76 0.30 -5.16
C ASP A 31 -3.03 1.62 -5.89
N ARG A 32 -3.56 2.64 -5.19
CA ARG A 32 -3.73 3.98 -5.77
C ARG A 32 -2.40 4.63 -6.12
N LEU A 33 -1.37 4.45 -5.29
CA LEU A 33 -0.02 4.96 -5.57
C LEU A 33 0.59 4.32 -6.81
N LYS A 34 0.41 3.01 -7.02
CA LYS A 34 0.85 2.35 -8.27
C LYS A 34 0.19 2.97 -9.50
N LEU A 35 -1.10 3.30 -9.42
CA LEU A 35 -1.78 3.98 -10.51
C LEU A 35 -1.22 5.40 -10.73
N SER A 36 -0.92 6.14 -9.67
CA SER A 36 -0.24 7.45 -9.78
C SER A 36 1.14 7.33 -10.43
N VAL A 37 1.94 6.31 -10.08
CA VAL A 37 3.24 6.03 -10.71
C VAL A 37 3.06 5.66 -12.19
N ASN A 38 2.11 4.79 -12.51
CA ASN A 38 1.86 4.38 -13.89
C ASN A 38 1.39 5.56 -14.75
N ASN A 39 0.49 6.39 -14.22
CA ASN A 39 0.02 7.60 -14.91
C ASN A 39 1.15 8.62 -15.10
N HIS A 40 2.09 8.72 -14.14
CA HIS A 40 3.29 9.53 -14.30
C HIS A 40 4.17 9.02 -15.47
N LEU A 41 4.34 7.69 -15.58
CA LEU A 41 5.17 7.08 -16.63
C LEU A 41 4.51 7.09 -18.02
N SER A 42 3.18 7.09 -18.10
CA SER A 42 2.43 6.91 -19.35
C SER A 42 1.77 8.18 -19.90
N SER A 43 1.60 9.23 -19.09
CA SER A 43 0.89 10.45 -19.49
C SER A 43 1.84 11.57 -19.91
N ILE A 44 1.43 12.34 -20.92
CA ILE A 44 2.06 13.60 -21.36
C ILE A 44 2.07 14.63 -20.21
N ASP A 45 1.09 14.57 -19.30
CA ASP A 45 0.96 15.40 -18.09
C ASP A 45 1.48 14.70 -16.82
N GLY A 46 2.46 13.79 -16.97
CA GLY A 46 2.97 12.94 -15.88
C GLY A 46 3.45 13.71 -14.63
N GLY A 47 3.78 15.01 -14.75
CA GLY A 47 4.18 15.86 -13.64
C GLY A 47 3.11 16.10 -12.57
N ALA A 48 1.82 15.82 -12.83
CA ALA A 48 0.73 16.15 -11.92
C ALA A 48 0.72 15.36 -10.58
N TYR A 49 1.48 14.27 -10.48
CA TYR A 49 1.58 13.40 -9.29
C TYR A 49 2.95 13.41 -8.62
N LEU A 50 3.83 14.34 -9.03
CA LEU A 50 5.07 14.64 -8.33
C LEU A 50 4.85 15.87 -7.46
N ASP A 51 5.25 15.76 -6.19
CA ASP A 51 5.37 16.94 -5.34
C ASP A 51 6.62 17.74 -5.72
N ASP A 52 6.76 18.96 -5.18
CA ASP A 52 7.93 19.83 -5.46
C ASP A 52 9.28 19.14 -5.14
N ASP A 53 9.27 18.19 -4.20
CA ASP A 53 10.41 17.36 -3.80
C ASP A 53 10.65 16.14 -4.73
N SER A 54 9.96 16.07 -5.87
CA SER A 54 9.94 14.92 -6.79
C SER A 54 9.49 13.60 -6.15
N GLU A 55 8.73 13.66 -5.06
CA GLU A 55 8.11 12.48 -4.45
C GLU A 55 6.74 12.18 -5.07
N VAL A 56 6.50 10.91 -5.41
CA VAL A 56 5.20 10.47 -5.94
C VAL A 56 4.20 10.37 -4.80
N PHE A 57 3.07 11.05 -4.95
CA PHE A 57 1.94 10.97 -4.01
C PHE A 57 0.71 10.37 -4.65
N CYS A 58 -0.22 9.89 -3.82
CA CYS A 58 -1.56 9.54 -4.27
C CYS A 58 -2.63 10.38 -3.57
N LEU A 59 -3.69 10.69 -4.31
CA LEU A 59 -4.90 11.33 -3.80
C LEU A 59 -5.96 10.26 -3.58
N TYR A 60 -6.49 10.20 -2.36
CA TYR A 60 -7.61 9.33 -2.02
C TYR A 60 -8.44 9.96 -0.90
N SER A 61 -9.71 10.26 -1.16
CA SER A 61 -10.58 10.83 -0.14
C SER A 61 -10.83 9.82 0.99
N GLN A 62 -10.99 10.33 2.21
CA GLN A 62 -11.32 9.48 3.36
C GLN A 62 -12.72 8.88 3.27
N GLU A 63 -13.62 9.55 2.55
CA GLU A 63 -14.99 9.11 2.31
C GLU A 63 -15.02 7.92 1.36
N ASP A 64 -14.25 7.96 0.27
CA ASP A 64 -14.15 6.84 -0.66
C ASP A 64 -13.46 5.63 -0.03
N MET A 65 -12.39 5.85 0.76
CA MET A 65 -11.74 4.76 1.52
C MET A 65 -12.70 4.12 2.52
N ALA A 66 -13.53 4.93 3.18
CA ALA A 66 -14.55 4.46 4.10
C ALA A 66 -15.62 3.62 3.39
N ALA A 67 -16.10 4.08 2.23
CA ALA A 67 -17.07 3.37 1.41
C ALA A 67 -16.53 2.02 0.92
N VAL A 68 -15.30 1.98 0.42
CA VAL A 68 -14.68 0.74 -0.07
C VAL A 68 -14.41 -0.26 1.05
N CYS A 69 -13.96 0.22 2.22
CA CYS A 69 -13.71 -0.65 3.36
C CYS A 69 -14.98 -1.01 4.15
N GLY A 70 -16.14 -0.40 3.86
CA GLY A 70 -17.38 -0.59 4.61
C GLY A 70 -17.29 -0.12 6.07
N VAL A 71 -16.49 0.91 6.35
CA VAL A 71 -16.26 1.44 7.71
C VAL A 71 -16.59 2.92 7.81
N SER A 72 -16.70 3.45 9.03
CA SER A 72 -16.88 4.89 9.23
C SER A 72 -15.63 5.69 8.84
N VAL A 73 -15.80 6.94 8.41
CA VAL A 73 -14.69 7.89 8.19
C VAL A 73 -13.83 8.07 9.44
N ARG A 74 -14.44 8.00 10.64
CA ARG A 74 -13.71 8.02 11.92
C ARG A 74 -12.74 6.84 12.04
N THR A 75 -13.15 5.66 11.60
CA THR A 75 -12.29 4.46 11.58
C THR A 75 -11.13 4.64 10.61
N VAL A 76 -11.40 5.18 9.41
CA VAL A 76 -10.34 5.49 8.43
C VAL A 76 -9.32 6.46 9.02
N ARG A 77 -9.76 7.55 9.65
CA ARG A 77 -8.87 8.53 10.30
C ARG A 77 -7.98 7.90 11.37
N ARG A 78 -8.55 7.03 12.22
CA ARG A 78 -7.78 6.29 13.24
C ARG A 78 -6.75 5.36 12.61
N SER A 79 -7.14 4.65 11.56
CA SER A 79 -6.27 3.70 10.86
C SER A 79 -5.11 4.43 10.17
N VAL A 80 -5.40 5.54 9.47
CA VAL A 80 -4.39 6.41 8.86
C VAL A 80 -3.43 6.93 9.93
N ALA A 81 -3.93 7.38 11.09
CA ALA A 81 -3.06 7.83 12.18
C ALA A 81 -2.14 6.71 12.69
N ALA A 82 -2.65 5.49 12.85
CA ALA A 82 -1.85 4.33 13.25
C ALA A 82 -0.78 3.97 12.21
N LEU A 83 -1.11 4.05 10.92
CA LEU A 83 -0.14 3.82 9.83
C LEU A 83 0.94 4.92 9.79
N VAL A 84 0.59 6.17 10.09
CA VAL A 84 1.55 7.28 10.19
C VAL A 84 2.47 7.10 11.40
N GLU A 85 1.92 6.75 12.57
CA GLU A 85 2.68 6.51 13.79
C GLU A 85 3.72 5.39 13.62
N ARG A 86 3.37 4.35 12.86
CA ARG A 86 4.29 3.25 12.51
C ARG A 86 5.23 3.57 11.35
N GLY A 87 5.16 4.78 10.79
CA GLY A 87 6.02 5.21 9.68
C GLY A 87 5.76 4.49 8.35
N LEU A 88 4.59 3.86 8.19
CA LEU A 88 4.24 3.14 6.96
C LEU A 88 3.73 4.07 5.86
N ILE A 89 3.13 5.19 6.25
CA ILE A 89 2.67 6.25 5.35
C ILE A 89 3.02 7.62 5.92
N ARG A 90 3.10 8.62 5.05
CA ARG A 90 3.13 10.04 5.44
C ARG A 90 1.95 10.75 4.80
N THR A 91 1.41 11.75 5.49
CA THR A 91 0.28 12.54 5.01
C THR A 91 0.66 14.01 4.96
N ARG A 92 0.39 14.68 3.83
CA ARG A 92 0.52 16.13 3.69
C ARG A 92 -0.82 16.73 3.31
N LYS A 93 -1.20 17.83 3.95
CA LYS A 93 -2.34 18.65 3.56
C LYS A 93 -1.84 19.80 2.69
N VAL A 94 -2.47 19.99 1.54
CA VAL A 94 -2.13 21.08 0.61
C VAL A 94 -2.99 22.31 0.91
N ARG A 95 -4.30 22.12 1.06
CA ARG A 95 -5.27 23.15 1.46
C ARG A 95 -6.33 22.55 2.38
N TYR A 96 -7.09 23.41 3.07
CA TYR A 96 -8.12 23.00 4.02
C TYR A 96 -9.26 22.18 3.39
N GLN A 97 -9.61 22.46 2.13
CA GLN A 97 -10.67 21.77 1.39
C GLN A 97 -10.18 20.61 0.52
N ASP A 98 -8.87 20.47 0.31
CA ASP A 98 -8.33 19.45 -0.59
C ASP A 98 -8.17 18.09 0.11
N SER A 99 -8.27 17.03 -0.67
CA SER A 99 -7.94 15.68 -0.21
C SER A 99 -6.48 15.60 0.22
N ASN A 100 -6.21 14.82 1.27
CA ASN A 100 -4.84 14.61 1.74
C ASN A 100 -4.00 13.94 0.64
N ARG A 101 -2.75 14.40 0.50
CA ARG A 101 -1.72 13.68 -0.24
C ARG A 101 -1.13 12.61 0.66
N TYR A 102 -1.12 11.37 0.18
CA TYR A 102 -0.49 10.24 0.87
C TYR A 102 0.78 9.86 0.15
N TYR A 103 1.82 9.59 0.95
CA TYR A 103 3.14 9.18 0.50
C TYR A 103 3.48 7.88 1.19
N ILE A 104 4.09 6.95 0.45
CA ILE A 104 4.64 5.72 1.04
C ILE A 104 6.16 5.86 1.00
N PRO A 105 6.84 5.79 2.16
CA PRO A 105 8.29 5.93 2.22
C PRO A 105 9.02 4.95 1.29
N TYR A 106 10.14 5.40 0.73
CA TYR A 106 10.94 4.62 -0.21
C TYR A 106 11.31 3.22 0.33
N ALA A 107 11.76 3.14 1.59
CA ALA A 107 12.13 1.87 2.23
C ALA A 107 10.99 0.84 2.22
N ILE A 108 9.75 1.27 2.47
CA ILE A 108 8.57 0.40 2.45
C ILE A 108 8.25 0.00 1.01
N ARG A 109 8.33 0.94 0.05
CA ARG A 109 8.08 0.64 -1.37
C ARG A 109 9.06 -0.41 -1.91
N GLU A 110 10.35 -0.31 -1.58
CA GLU A 110 11.35 -1.30 -1.98
C GLU A 110 11.11 -2.65 -1.31
N ALA A 111 10.79 -2.68 -0.01
CA ALA A 111 10.46 -3.91 0.68
C ALA A 111 9.21 -4.62 0.12
N LEU A 112 8.29 -3.88 -0.50
CA LEU A 112 7.08 -4.39 -1.13
C LEU A 112 7.23 -4.70 -2.62
N ARG A 113 8.40 -4.46 -3.23
CA ARG A 113 8.60 -4.83 -4.64
C ARG A 113 8.46 -6.35 -4.78
N PRO A 114 7.76 -6.84 -5.81
CA PRO A 114 7.67 -8.26 -6.07
C PRO A 114 9.10 -8.81 -6.22
N GLN A 115 9.38 -9.86 -5.45
CA GLN A 115 10.69 -10.52 -5.39
C GLN A 115 11.14 -10.89 -6.80
N GLN A 116 12.33 -10.44 -7.18
CA GLN A 116 12.90 -10.81 -8.47
C GLN A 116 13.30 -12.29 -8.44
N ARG A 117 13.08 -12.97 -9.57
CA ARG A 117 13.39 -14.40 -9.74
C ARG A 117 14.87 -14.64 -9.39
N GLY A 118 15.14 -15.37 -8.30
CA GLY A 118 16.51 -15.67 -7.84
C GLY A 118 16.92 -15.06 -6.49
N GLN A 119 16.09 -14.25 -5.84
CA GLN A 119 16.36 -13.84 -4.45
C GLN A 119 16.09 -14.97 -3.45
N ILE A 120 17.07 -15.25 -2.57
CA ILE A 120 16.93 -16.18 -1.45
C ILE A 120 15.97 -15.55 -0.45
N VAL A 121 14.79 -16.15 -0.29
CA VAL A 121 13.78 -15.74 0.67
C VAL A 121 13.97 -16.58 1.93
N THR A 122 14.19 -15.92 3.08
CA THR A 122 14.01 -16.61 4.36
C THR A 122 12.53 -16.99 4.46
N PRO A 123 12.18 -18.30 4.54
CA PRO A 123 10.79 -18.72 4.53
C PRO A 123 10.05 -18.05 5.68
N ILE A 124 8.96 -17.37 5.35
CA ILE A 124 8.18 -16.53 6.28
C ILE A 124 7.42 -17.39 7.31
N ARG A 125 7.45 -18.72 7.17
CA ARG A 125 6.84 -19.68 8.09
C ARG A 125 7.86 -20.73 8.48
N SER A 126 8.22 -20.78 9.77
CA SER A 126 8.84 -21.96 10.38
C SER A 126 7.93 -23.20 10.32
N ASN A 127 6.61 -23.00 10.14
CA ASN A 127 5.58 -24.05 10.17
C ASN A 127 4.86 -24.30 8.84
N CYS A 128 5.38 -23.84 7.69
CA CYS A 128 4.89 -24.38 6.42
C CYS A 128 5.63 -25.68 6.15
N PRO A 129 4.94 -26.85 6.13
CA PRO A 129 5.60 -28.06 5.66
C PRO A 129 6.08 -27.81 4.24
N LEU A 130 7.36 -28.11 4.00
CA LEU A 130 7.91 -28.19 2.65
C LEU A 130 6.99 -29.10 1.86
N ASN A 131 6.33 -28.57 0.83
CA ASN A 131 5.48 -29.39 -0.02
C ASN A 131 6.39 -30.18 -0.96
N GLU A 132 6.85 -31.34 -0.50
CA GLU A 132 7.80 -32.23 -1.19
C GLU A 132 7.30 -32.62 -2.60
N ALA A 133 5.99 -32.58 -2.83
CA ALA A 133 5.36 -32.87 -4.12
C ALA A 133 5.73 -31.90 -5.25
N LYS A 134 6.29 -30.71 -4.95
CA LYS A 134 6.74 -29.75 -5.98
C LYS A 134 8.21 -29.91 -6.40
N LEU A 135 8.99 -30.73 -5.69
CA LEU A 135 10.41 -30.95 -5.97
C LEU A 135 10.67 -32.21 -6.81
N SER A 136 9.74 -33.16 -6.84
CA SER A 136 9.85 -34.40 -7.63
C SER A 136 9.38 -34.27 -9.08
N SER A 137 8.92 -33.10 -9.50
CA SER A 137 8.40 -32.84 -10.85
C SER A 137 9.26 -31.86 -11.66
N LEU A 138 10.55 -31.71 -11.32
CA LEU A 138 11.55 -31.01 -12.12
C LEU A 138 12.56 -31.99 -12.69
#